data_AF-A0A1G0SHD3-F1
#
_entry.id   AF-A0A1G0SHD3-F1
#
_cell.length_a   1.000
_cell.length_b   1.000
_cell.length_c   1.000
_cell.angle_alpha   90.00
_cell.angle_beta   90.00
_cell.angle_gamma   90.00
#
_symmetry.space_group_name_H-M   'P 1'
#
loop_
_entity.id
_entity.type
_entity.pdbx_description
1 polymer ?
#
loop_
_entity_poly.entity_id
_entity_poly.type
_entity_poly.pdbx_seq_one_letter_code
_entity_poly.pdbx_strand_id
1 'polypeptide(L)'
;MNSAAPDLKLFTNDNLRAQLETAAFRNGYYVLEFYADERGKPSSKPTGRVAVFYLYPSGGTLRDKDFNLLWYDSQYDTYRGFRPPHMRTQ
;
A
#
# COMPACT_ATOMS: atom_id res chain seq x y z
N MET A 1 14.63 -26.23 6.08
CA MET A 1 14.34 -25.64 4.75
C MET A 1 14.31 -24.14 4.95
N ASN A 2 15.16 -23.39 4.26
CA ASN A 2 15.34 -21.95 4.45
C ASN A 2 14.18 -21.23 3.73
N SER A 3 13.05 -21.04 4.42
CA SER A 3 11.93 -20.26 3.87
C SER A 3 12.37 -18.81 3.78
N ALA A 4 12.80 -18.36 2.60
CA ALA A 4 12.99 -16.94 2.34
C ALA A 4 11.67 -16.23 2.64
N ALA A 5 11.71 -15.23 3.53
CA ALA A 5 10.53 -14.44 3.84
C ALA A 5 9.98 -13.80 2.54
N PRO A 6 8.65 -13.75 2.35
CA PRO A 6 8.07 -13.13 1.17
C PRO A 6 8.51 -11.66 1.06
N ASP A 7 8.94 -11.25 -0.14
CA ASP A 7 9.35 -9.86 -0.38
C ASP A 7 8.12 -8.95 -0.37
N LEU A 8 7.88 -8.30 0.77
CA LEU A 8 6.73 -7.42 1.01
C LEU A 8 6.73 -6.17 0.12
N LYS A 9 7.84 -5.84 -0.55
CA LYS A 9 7.96 -4.64 -1.39
C LYS A 9 7.41 -4.83 -2.80
N LEU A 10 7.00 -6.05 -3.18
CA LEU A 10 6.27 -6.25 -4.43
C LEU A 10 4.84 -5.73 -4.31
N PHE A 11 4.40 -4.94 -5.28
CA PHE A 11 3.03 -4.42 -5.31
C PHE A 11 2.03 -5.50 -5.73
N THR A 12 1.53 -6.22 -4.73
CA THR A 12 0.46 -7.22 -4.83
C THR A 12 -0.58 -6.95 -3.74
N ASN A 13 -1.80 -7.46 -3.90
CA ASN A 13 -2.84 -7.31 -2.90
C ASN A 13 -2.44 -7.92 -1.54
N ASP A 14 -1.80 -9.08 -1.54
CA ASP A 14 -1.40 -9.75 -0.31
C ASP A 14 -0.33 -8.96 0.44
N ASN A 15 0.67 -8.43 -0.28
CA ASN A 15 1.72 -7.62 0.31
C ASN A 15 1.21 -6.26 0.80
N LEU A 16 0.27 -5.65 0.07
CA LEU A 16 -0.38 -4.42 0.48
C LEU A 16 -1.13 -4.63 1.80
N ARG A 17 -1.95 -5.70 1.89
CA ARG A 17 -2.64 -6.07 3.14
C ARG A 17 -1.66 -6.36 4.27
N ALA A 18 -0.59 -7.10 4.00
CA ALA A 18 0.43 -7.42 4.99
C ALA A 18 1.13 -6.16 5.53
N GLN A 19 1.49 -5.21 4.66
CA GLN A 19 2.04 -3.93 5.10
C GLN A 19 1.02 -3.13 5.92
N LEU A 20 -0.26 -3.10 5.55
CA LEU A 20 -1.29 -2.34 6.29
C LEU A 20 -1.39 -2.72 7.76
N GLU A 21 -1.17 -3.99 8.11
CA GLU A 21 -1.25 -4.45 9.50
C GLU A 21 -0.20 -3.78 10.41
N THR A 22 0.91 -3.28 9.84
CA THR A 22 2.01 -2.68 10.61
C THR A 22 2.37 -1.26 10.17
N ALA A 23 1.83 -0.81 9.04
CA ALA A 23 2.12 0.50 8.45
C ALA A 23 1.64 1.63 9.36
N ALA A 24 2.45 2.70 9.41
CA ALA A 24 2.06 3.90 10.13
C ALA A 24 0.84 4.55 9.47
N PHE A 25 -0.21 4.76 10.27
CA PHE A 25 -1.38 5.54 9.88
C PHE A 25 -1.27 6.97 10.42
N ARG A 26 -1.33 7.97 9.53
CA ARG A 26 -1.29 9.39 9.89
C ARG A 26 -2.05 10.23 8.88
N ASN A 27 -2.70 11.30 9.33
CA ASN A 27 -3.40 12.27 8.47
C ASN A 27 -4.35 11.61 7.44
N GLY A 28 -5.01 10.52 7.82
CA GLY A 28 -5.97 9.83 6.95
C GLY A 28 -5.37 8.85 5.93
N TYR A 29 -4.07 8.57 5.97
CA TYR A 29 -3.43 7.62 5.05
C TYR A 29 -2.46 6.66 5.76
N TYR A 30 -2.20 5.52 5.12
CA TYR A 30 -1.11 4.61 5.45
C TYR A 30 0.13 4.92 4.62
N VAL A 31 1.30 4.81 5.24
CA VAL A 31 2.60 4.92 4.57
C VAL A 31 3.07 3.52 4.19
N LEU A 32 3.19 3.24 2.89
CA LEU A 32 3.58 1.94 2.33
C LEU A 32 4.86 2.07 1.50
N GLU A 33 5.62 0.98 1.38
CA GLU A 33 6.83 0.93 0.58
C GLU A 33 6.75 -0.17 -0.48
N PHE A 34 6.90 0.20 -1.75
CA PHE A 34 6.95 -0.77 -2.85
C PHE A 34 8.10 -0.47 -3.78
N TYR A 35 8.52 -1.49 -4.54
CA TYR A 35 9.34 -1.25 -5.73
C TYR A 35 8.61 -0.29 -6.66
N ALA A 36 9.36 0.62 -7.27
CA ALA A 36 8.83 1.57 -8.24
C ALA A 36 9.45 1.32 -9.62
N ASP A 37 8.64 1.42 -10.67
CA ASP A 37 9.13 1.44 -12.04
C ASP A 37 9.80 2.79 -12.38
N GLU A 38 10.32 2.91 -13.60
CA GLU A 38 10.96 4.13 -14.10
C GLU A 38 10.01 5.34 -14.13
N ARG A 39 8.71 5.11 -14.14
CA ARG A 39 7.65 6.13 -14.15
C ARG A 39 7.15 6.46 -12.74
N GLY A 40 7.74 5.86 -11.70
CA GLY A 40 7.34 6.08 -10.30
C GLY A 40 6.08 5.35 -9.87
N LYS A 41 5.57 4.39 -10.66
CA LYS A 41 4.42 3.56 -10.27
C LYS A 41 4.87 2.35 -9.47
N PRO A 42 4.06 1.86 -8.53
CA PRO A 42 4.39 0.67 -7.77
C PRO A 42 4.47 -0.56 -8.70
N SER A 43 5.44 -1.43 -8.45
CA SER A 43 5.82 -2.55 -9.32
C SER A 43 5.58 -3.89 -8.64
N SER A 44 5.00 -4.83 -9.37
CA SER A 44 4.86 -6.24 -8.96
C SER A 44 6.11 -7.09 -9.20
N LYS A 45 7.19 -6.47 -9.71
CA LYS A 45 8.50 -7.09 -9.91
C LYS A 45 9.57 -6.30 -9.13
N PRO A 46 10.63 -6.95 -8.64
CA PRO A 46 11.76 -6.25 -8.06
C PRO A 46 12.34 -5.25 -9.07
N THR A 47 12.61 -4.04 -8.61
CA THR A 47 13.32 -3.00 -9.36
C THR A 47 14.49 -2.49 -8.53
N GLY A 48 15.39 -1.70 -9.13
CA GLY A 48 16.48 -1.05 -8.40
C GLY A 48 16.03 0.09 -7.47
N ARG A 49 14.72 0.37 -7.36
CA ARG A 49 14.17 1.52 -6.64
C ARG A 49 12.99 1.12 -5.78
N VAL A 50 13.02 1.49 -4.51
CA VAL A 50 11.86 1.45 -3.61
C VAL A 50 11.37 2.88 -3.40
N ALA A 51 10.06 3.07 -3.37
CA ALA A 51 9.44 4.36 -3.12
C ALA A 51 8.33 4.25 -2.07
N VAL A 52 8.02 5.39 -1.47
CA VAL A 52 6.92 5.52 -0.50
C VAL A 52 5.64 5.88 -1.24
N PHE A 53 4.56 5.21 -0.87
CA PHE A 53 3.22 5.42 -1.38
C PHE A 53 2.24 5.66 -0.23
N TYR A 54 1.16 6.37 -0.53
CA TYR A 54 0.18 6.80 0.47
C TYR A 54 -1.17 6.20 0.13
N LEU A 55 -1.61 5.20 0.92
CA LEU A 55 -2.94 4.62 0.76
C LEU A 55 -3.93 5.39 1.61
N TYR A 56 -4.90 6.02 0.97
CA TYR A 56 -6.06 6.64 1.60
C TYR A 56 -7.19 5.61 1.60
N PRO A 57 -7.50 4.97 2.75
CA PRO A 57 -8.57 4.00 2.83
C PRO A 57 -9.94 4.67 2.65
N SER A 58 -10.07 5.97 2.95
CA SER A 58 -11.20 6.78 2.48
C SER A 58 -11.08 6.95 0.96
N GLY A 59 -11.88 6.21 0.20
CA GLY A 59 -11.86 6.21 -1.27
C GLY A 59 -10.90 5.20 -1.90
N GLY A 60 -10.19 4.36 -1.12
CA GLY A 60 -9.36 3.27 -1.64
C GLY A 60 -8.30 3.68 -2.66
N THR A 61 -7.67 4.85 -2.46
CA THR A 61 -6.70 5.41 -3.42
C THR A 61 -5.26 5.30 -2.95
N LEU A 62 -4.35 4.93 -3.85
CA LEU A 62 -2.91 4.95 -3.62
C LEU A 62 -2.28 6.12 -4.40
N ARG A 63 -1.46 6.90 -3.70
CA ARG A 63 -0.83 8.11 -4.23
C ARG A 63 0.68 8.11 -4.09
N ASP A 64 1.35 8.91 -4.90
CA ASP A 64 2.77 9.19 -4.78
C ASP A 64 3.06 10.32 -3.77
N LYS A 65 4.35 10.68 -3.63
CA LYS A 65 4.83 11.79 -2.78
C LYS A 65 4.31 13.17 -3.17
N ASP A 66 3.86 13.33 -4.40
CA ASP A 66 3.31 14.57 -4.93
C ASP A 66 1.76 14.53 -4.90
N PHE A 67 1.19 13.52 -4.22
CA PHE A 67 -0.23 13.25 -4.05
C PHE A 67 -1.00 12.99 -5.36
N ASN A 68 -0.30 12.63 -6.42
CA ASN A 68 -0.94 12.17 -7.66
C ASN A 68 -1.57 10.80 -7.44
N LEU A 69 -2.77 10.61 -7.98
CA LEU A 69 -3.45 9.32 -7.97
C LEU A 69 -2.73 8.34 -8.90
N LEU A 70 -2.25 7.23 -8.35
CA LEU A 70 -1.59 6.16 -9.12
C LEU A 70 -2.49 4.95 -9.33
N TRP A 71 -3.35 4.65 -8.34
CA TRP A 71 -4.17 3.45 -8.33
C TRP A 71 -5.40 3.63 -7.44
N TYR A 72 -6.48 2.96 -7.80
CA TYR A 72 -7.73 2.88 -7.06
C TYR A 72 -8.21 1.43 -7.05
N ASP A 73 -8.69 0.97 -5.89
CA ASP A 73 -9.38 -0.30 -5.74
C ASP A 73 -10.40 -0.23 -4.61
N SER A 74 -11.65 -0.56 -4.93
CA SER A 74 -12.78 -0.54 -3.99
C SER A 74 -12.62 -1.50 -2.82
N GLN A 75 -11.78 -2.54 -2.93
CA GLN A 75 -11.50 -3.46 -1.83
C GLN A 75 -10.82 -2.76 -0.65
N TYR A 76 -10.20 -1.60 -0.88
CA TYR A 76 -9.53 -0.79 0.14
C TYR A 76 -10.30 0.49 0.46
N ASP A 77 -11.55 0.62 0.00
CA ASP A 77 -12.40 1.79 0.22
C ASP A 77 -13.33 1.60 1.42
N THR A 78 -13.17 2.44 2.45
CA THR A 78 -14.02 2.44 3.65
C THR A 78 -15.48 2.74 3.34
N TYR A 79 -15.77 3.53 2.30
CA TYR A 79 -17.14 3.78 1.85
C TYR A 79 -17.77 2.57 1.17
N ARG A 80 -16.97 1.55 0.84
CA ARG A 80 -17.40 0.27 0.26
C ARG A 80 -17.33 -0.89 1.24
N GLY A 81 -17.10 -0.60 2.53
CA GLY A 81 -17.11 -1.59 3.60
C GLY A 81 -15.73 -2.14 3.99
N PHE A 82 -14.64 -1.61 3.43
CA PHE A 82 -13.30 -1.95 3.91
C PHE A 82 -13.11 -1.48 5.36
N ARG A 83 -12.62 -2.37 6.22
CA ARG A 83 -12.26 -2.06 7.62
C ARG A 83 -10.74 -2.13 7.80
N PRO A 84 -10.03 -1.01 7.61
CA PRO A 84 -8.57 -0.95 7.76
C PRO A 84 -8.15 -1.15 9.22
N PRO A 85 -6.90 -1.58 9.48
CA PRO A 85 -6.41 -1.85 10.84
C PRO A 85 -6.67 -0.74 11.87
N HIS A 86 -6.56 0.53 11.50
CA HIS A 86 -6.78 1.66 12.42
C HIS A 86 -8.24 1.82 12.90
N MET A 87 -9.19 1.15 12.22
CA MET A 87 -10.61 1.14 12.58
C MET A 87 -11.04 -0.17 13.26
N ARG A 88 -10.17 -1.18 13.35
CA ARG A 88 -10.51 -2.47 13.97
C ARG A 88 -10.40 -2.48 15.48
N THR A 89 -9.68 -1.52 16.06
CA THR A 89 -9.39 -1.40 17.50
C THR A 89 -10.45 -0.62 18.28
N GLN A 90 -11.72 -0.71 17.88
CA GLN A 90 -12.86 -0.19 18.66
C GLN A 90 -13.64 -1.32 19.32
#